data_AF-A0A8J9ZSF8-F1
#
_entry.id   AF-A0A8J9ZSF8-F1
#
_cell.length_a   1.000
_cell.length_b   1.000
_cell.length_c   1.000
_cell.angle_alpha   90.00
_cell.angle_beta   90.00
_cell.angle_gamma   90.00
#
_symmetry.space_group_name_H-M   'P 1'
#
loop_
_entity.id
_entity.type
_entity.pdbx_description
1 polymer ?
#
loop_
_entity_poly.entity_id
_entity_poly.type
_entity_poly.pdbx_seq_one_letter_code
_entity_poly.pdbx_strand_id
1 'polypeptide(L)'
;MSDSGELVESDTGPGEDENGPPATEVTKWSIRQQIWDHIEKNDLANFPRPVHHRIPNFKNAAAAAEKITALKPFQQARFVKVNPDKPQENVRFLIMEAGKTLLVPTPRLRNGLFNRITPPAGANKQSLRTCATRQGVDKHSIPVGLDDMVKIDLVVCGSVAVSRKGYRIGKGEGFGDMEWAMLVTMGAVTPDTVIVTTVHDCQVIDIPDELVESHDITVDWILTPTEVIQTNCQRPKPLGIIWSKVGTEMLQQIPILRKLREKERTAGKDVQIKAEGEPGEAAKERGMRRQPRGKPRERRTSEKRGTEVAAKPNNQGKQSGGEARRKPPRETDPSLTLWVGKLPGSLRVSSFKDHLRESDVNPHHVIWKGNRGFAFLQFKEADAVDEAVKKLQDLEIMGKKVTVERAKGREDMEAKRPMKKADSKPKEKNAD
;
A
#
# COMPACT_ATOMS: atom_id res chain seq x y z
N MET A 1 -88.60 8.15 4.83
CA MET A 1 -88.52 8.74 6.18
C MET A 1 -87.06 8.99 6.47
N SER A 2 -86.74 10.20 6.89
CA SER A 2 -85.41 10.63 7.33
C SER A 2 -85.06 10.00 8.68
N ASP A 3 -83.79 9.66 8.87
CA ASP A 3 -83.12 10.01 10.13
C ASP A 3 -81.64 10.31 9.89
N SER A 4 -81.01 10.96 10.88
CA SER A 4 -79.82 11.79 10.70
C SER A 4 -78.76 11.55 11.78
N GLY A 5 -77.50 11.85 11.48
CA GLY A 5 -76.37 11.73 12.41
C GLY A 5 -75.63 10.39 12.28
N GLU A 6 -74.33 10.30 12.55
CA GLU A 6 -73.43 11.29 13.18
C GLU A 6 -72.02 11.15 12.56
N LEU A 7 -71.42 12.27 12.16
CA LEU A 7 -70.04 12.29 11.62
C LEU A 7 -69.06 12.35 12.79
N VAL A 8 -68.34 11.26 13.04
CA VAL A 8 -67.20 11.25 13.96
C VAL A 8 -65.95 11.68 13.20
N GLU A 9 -65.51 12.91 13.43
CA GLU A 9 -64.20 13.38 12.96
C GLU A 9 -63.09 12.65 13.73
N SER A 10 -62.41 11.71 13.06
CA SER A 10 -61.20 11.10 13.59
C SER A 10 -60.01 12.03 13.36
N ASP A 11 -59.55 12.67 14.43
CA ASP A 11 -58.39 13.57 14.48
C ASP A 11 -57.16 12.96 13.78
N THR A 12 -56.82 13.46 12.59
CA THR A 12 -55.61 13.08 11.87
C THR A 12 -54.42 13.83 12.45
N GLY A 13 -53.85 13.28 13.53
CA GLY A 13 -52.54 13.71 14.01
C GLY A 13 -51.51 13.69 12.87
N PRO A 14 -50.53 14.63 12.86
CA PRO A 14 -49.55 14.71 11.79
C PRO A 14 -48.76 13.40 11.74
N GLY A 15 -48.82 12.72 10.59
CA GLY A 15 -48.08 11.48 10.38
C GLY A 15 -46.59 11.72 10.62
N GLU A 16 -46.00 10.98 11.55
CA GLU A 16 -44.56 10.99 11.75
C GLU A 16 -43.89 10.53 10.45
N ASP A 17 -42.99 11.35 9.91
CA ASP A 17 -42.26 11.02 8.69
C ASP A 17 -41.47 9.71 8.90
N GLU A 18 -41.93 8.59 8.33
CA GLU A 18 -41.19 7.31 8.26
C GLU A 18 -39.92 7.37 7.37
N ASN A 19 -39.34 8.56 7.19
CA ASN A 19 -38.01 8.76 6.64
C ASN A 19 -36.95 8.62 7.74
N GLY A 20 -36.86 7.41 8.31
CA GLY A 20 -35.61 6.95 8.90
C GLY A 20 -34.46 7.16 7.89
N PRO A 21 -33.22 7.45 8.33
CA PRO A 21 -32.13 7.79 7.43
C PRO A 21 -31.99 6.67 6.38
N PRO A 22 -31.95 7.02 5.06
CA PRO A 22 -32.04 6.03 4.00
C PRO A 22 -30.97 4.96 4.20
N ALA A 23 -31.40 3.69 4.14
CA ALA A 23 -30.54 2.54 4.36
C ALA A 23 -29.27 2.71 3.54
N THR A 24 -28.13 2.85 4.23
CA THR A 24 -26.89 3.31 3.60
C THR A 24 -26.48 2.36 2.48
N GLU A 25 -26.49 2.86 1.25
CA GLU A 25 -26.24 2.08 0.03
C GLU A 25 -25.00 1.19 0.17
N VAL A 26 -25.20 -0.13 0.06
CA VAL A 26 -24.14 -1.12 0.20
C VAL A 26 -23.26 -1.04 -1.04
N THR A 27 -22.15 -0.32 -0.93
CA THR A 27 -21.14 -0.15 -1.99
C THR A 27 -19.86 -0.91 -1.66
N LYS A 28 -19.03 -1.21 -2.68
CA LYS A 28 -17.65 -1.72 -2.47
C LYS A 28 -16.87 -0.86 -1.44
N TRP A 29 -17.11 0.46 -1.41
CA TRP A 29 -16.50 1.37 -0.43
C TRP A 29 -17.01 1.18 1.00
N SER A 30 -18.33 1.07 1.19
CA SER A 30 -18.94 0.83 2.51
C SER A 30 -18.40 -0.45 3.17
N ILE A 31 -18.32 -1.55 2.40
CA ILE A 31 -17.77 -2.83 2.85
C ILE A 31 -16.30 -2.68 3.29
N ARG A 32 -15.47 -1.94 2.54
CA ARG A 32 -14.08 -1.70 2.94
C ARG A 32 -13.99 -0.91 4.25
N GLN A 33 -14.83 0.12 4.45
CA GLN A 33 -14.87 0.85 5.74
C GLN A 33 -15.28 -0.10 6.88
N GLN A 34 -16.39 -0.83 6.72
CA GLN A 34 -16.91 -1.77 7.72
C GLN A 34 -15.84 -2.79 8.16
N ILE A 35 -15.13 -3.41 7.21
CA ILE A 35 -14.08 -4.39 7.51
C ILE A 35 -12.85 -3.74 8.15
N TRP A 36 -12.38 -2.60 7.65
CA TRP A 36 -11.25 -1.89 8.25
C TRP A 36 -11.56 -1.43 9.68
N ASP A 37 -12.74 -0.86 9.91
CA ASP A 37 -13.20 -0.42 11.22
C ASP A 37 -13.39 -1.60 12.18
N HIS A 38 -13.96 -2.72 11.72
CA HIS A 38 -14.10 -3.94 12.53
C HIS A 38 -12.73 -4.49 12.95
N ILE A 39 -11.76 -4.56 12.03
CA ILE A 39 -10.41 -5.06 12.30
C ILE A 39 -9.65 -4.15 13.27
N GLU A 40 -9.79 -2.82 13.16
CA GLU A 40 -9.16 -1.88 14.10
C GLU A 40 -9.84 -1.89 15.47
N LYS A 41 -11.19 -1.88 15.52
CA LYS A 41 -12.00 -1.82 16.75
C LYS A 41 -11.80 -3.05 17.64
N ASN A 42 -11.69 -4.23 17.03
CA ASN A 42 -11.53 -5.50 17.75
C ASN A 42 -10.06 -5.91 17.93
N ASP A 43 -9.11 -5.00 17.68
CA ASP A 43 -7.66 -5.25 17.76
C ASP A 43 -7.20 -6.48 16.96
N LEU A 44 -7.81 -6.74 15.81
CA LEU A 44 -7.45 -7.88 14.94
C LEU A 44 -6.25 -7.55 14.05
N ALA A 45 -5.83 -6.29 13.99
CA ALA A 45 -4.75 -5.82 13.13
C ALA A 45 -3.33 -6.09 13.67
N ASN A 46 -2.49 -6.70 12.83
CA ASN A 46 -1.05 -6.69 12.95
C ASN A 46 -0.45 -5.44 12.28
N PHE A 47 0.78 -5.04 12.64
CA PHE A 47 1.48 -3.93 11.97
C PHE A 47 1.70 -4.24 10.47
N PRO A 48 1.48 -3.30 9.52
CA PRO A 48 1.23 -1.87 9.71
C PRO A 48 -0.23 -1.51 10.00
N ARG A 49 -0.42 -0.63 10.99
CA ARG A 49 -1.69 0.02 11.34
C ARG A 49 -1.69 1.51 10.97
N PRO A 50 -2.85 2.14 10.73
CA PRO A 50 -4.16 1.49 10.57
C PRO A 50 -4.23 0.73 9.24
N VAL A 51 -5.15 -0.25 9.17
CA VAL A 51 -5.41 -1.06 7.97
C VAL A 51 -6.21 -0.32 6.90
N HIS A 52 -6.82 0.83 7.20
CA HIS A 52 -7.54 1.66 6.22
C HIS A 52 -6.70 1.95 4.97
N HIS A 53 -7.31 1.78 3.80
CA HIS A 53 -6.68 1.87 2.47
C HIS A 53 -5.59 0.82 2.19
N ARG A 54 -5.48 -0.24 3.00
CA ARG A 54 -4.55 -1.37 2.82
C ARG A 54 -5.29 -2.69 2.67
N ILE A 55 -4.57 -3.71 2.21
CA ILE A 55 -4.92 -5.09 2.53
C ILE A 55 -4.63 -5.27 4.03
N PRO A 56 -5.60 -5.68 4.87
CA PRO A 56 -5.38 -5.83 6.30
C PRO A 56 -4.27 -6.83 6.60
N ASN A 57 -3.33 -6.46 7.46
CA ASN A 57 -2.49 -7.46 8.14
C ASN A 57 -3.19 -7.84 9.43
N PHE A 58 -3.42 -9.13 9.66
CA PHE A 58 -4.30 -9.61 10.72
C PHE A 58 -3.60 -10.59 11.67
N LYS A 59 -4.08 -10.69 12.92
CA LYS A 59 -3.65 -11.70 13.89
C LYS A 59 -3.85 -13.09 13.29
N ASN A 60 -2.90 -14.00 13.51
CA ASN A 60 -2.88 -15.35 12.92
C ASN A 60 -2.75 -15.43 11.38
N ALA A 61 -2.35 -14.35 10.68
CA ALA A 61 -2.04 -14.39 9.24
C ALA A 61 -0.97 -15.44 8.85
N ALA A 62 -0.07 -15.81 9.76
CA ALA A 62 0.89 -16.89 9.54
C ALA A 62 0.20 -18.26 9.38
N ALA A 63 -0.75 -18.60 10.28
CA ALA A 63 -1.52 -19.83 10.24
C ALA A 63 -2.44 -19.91 9.01
N ALA A 64 -3.06 -18.79 8.62
CA ALA A 64 -3.82 -18.69 7.37
C ALA A 64 -2.92 -18.96 6.14
N ALA A 65 -1.68 -18.46 6.15
CA ALA A 65 -0.72 -18.68 5.08
C ALA A 65 -0.20 -20.13 5.02
N GLU A 66 0.05 -20.78 6.16
CA GLU A 66 0.58 -22.15 6.24
C GLU A 66 -0.30 -23.18 5.55
N LYS A 67 -1.62 -23.00 5.59
CA LYS A 67 -2.61 -23.82 4.89
C LYS A 67 -2.40 -23.92 3.37
N ILE A 68 -1.69 -22.98 2.74
CA ILE A 68 -1.40 -23.06 1.30
C ILE A 68 -0.61 -24.32 0.95
N THR A 69 0.22 -24.81 1.88
CA THR A 69 1.11 -25.98 1.67
C THR A 69 0.35 -27.30 1.48
N ALA A 70 -0.88 -27.39 2.00
CA ALA A 70 -1.75 -28.54 1.86
C ALA A 70 -2.56 -28.56 0.54
N LEU A 71 -2.60 -27.45 -0.21
CA LEU A 71 -3.39 -27.37 -1.45
C LEU A 71 -2.70 -28.13 -2.60
N LYS A 72 -3.43 -29.03 -3.27
CA LYS A 72 -2.94 -29.73 -4.48
C LYS A 72 -2.42 -28.75 -5.56
N PRO A 73 -3.12 -27.64 -5.90
CA PRO A 73 -2.59 -26.63 -6.82
C PRO A 73 -1.24 -26.03 -6.39
N PHE A 74 -1.02 -25.79 -5.10
CA PHE A 74 0.26 -25.31 -4.59
C PHE A 74 1.36 -26.36 -4.70
N GLN A 75 1.06 -27.61 -4.35
CA GLN A 75 2.02 -28.71 -4.43
C GLN A 75 2.52 -28.89 -5.87
N GLN A 76 1.62 -28.82 -6.85
CA GLN A 76 1.90 -28.94 -8.29
C GLN A 76 2.57 -27.70 -8.90
N ALA A 77 2.30 -26.49 -8.39
CA ALA A 77 2.84 -25.25 -8.93
C ALA A 77 4.38 -25.15 -8.83
N ARG A 78 5.03 -24.65 -9.89
CA ARG A 78 6.47 -24.32 -9.93
C ARG A 78 6.71 -22.82 -9.91
N PHE A 79 5.86 -22.05 -10.59
CA PHE A 79 5.90 -20.59 -10.66
C PHE A 79 4.69 -20.01 -9.93
N VAL A 80 4.93 -19.37 -8.78
CA VAL A 80 3.89 -18.78 -7.94
C VAL A 80 4.07 -17.27 -7.88
N LYS A 81 3.01 -16.54 -8.22
CA LYS A 81 2.97 -15.08 -8.16
C LYS A 81 2.30 -14.62 -6.87
N VAL A 82 2.91 -13.69 -6.14
CA VAL A 82 2.36 -13.13 -4.89
C VAL A 82 2.56 -11.62 -4.84
N ASN A 83 1.53 -10.90 -4.40
CA ASN A 83 1.63 -9.46 -4.16
C ASN A 83 2.69 -9.10 -3.08
N PRO A 84 3.23 -7.87 -3.09
CA PRO A 84 4.22 -7.40 -2.11
C PRO A 84 3.60 -6.96 -0.77
N ASP A 85 2.29 -7.14 -0.54
CA ASP A 85 1.60 -6.68 0.66
C ASP A 85 2.13 -7.43 1.92
N LYS A 86 2.15 -6.75 3.08
CA LYS A 86 2.65 -7.33 4.34
C LYS A 86 1.93 -8.62 4.79
N PRO A 87 0.59 -8.76 4.76
CA PRO A 87 -0.09 -10.01 5.14
C PRO A 87 0.39 -11.26 4.40
N GLN A 88 0.85 -11.11 3.16
CA GLN A 88 1.28 -12.24 2.32
C GLN A 88 2.77 -12.59 2.50
N GLU A 89 3.48 -11.96 3.44
CA GLU A 89 4.91 -12.20 3.64
C GLU A 89 5.22 -13.64 4.05
N ASN A 90 4.38 -14.28 4.87
CA ASN A 90 4.57 -15.69 5.21
C ASN A 90 4.29 -16.60 4.01
N VAL A 91 3.34 -16.26 3.13
CA VAL A 91 3.09 -17.00 1.88
C VAL A 91 4.31 -16.93 0.95
N ARG A 92 4.90 -15.73 0.79
CA ARG A 92 6.15 -15.55 0.02
C ARG A 92 7.30 -16.40 0.59
N PHE A 93 7.43 -16.45 1.91
CA PHE A 93 8.41 -17.33 2.57
C PHE A 93 8.15 -18.82 2.27
N LEU A 94 6.92 -19.30 2.45
CA LEU A 94 6.55 -20.71 2.25
C LEU A 94 6.77 -21.20 0.80
N ILE A 95 6.53 -20.34 -0.20
CA ILE A 95 6.81 -20.63 -1.61
C ILE A 95 8.30 -20.92 -1.81
N MET A 96 9.17 -20.07 -1.26
CA MET A 96 10.63 -20.26 -1.39
C MET A 96 11.14 -21.42 -0.53
N GLU A 97 10.55 -21.65 0.64
CA GLU A 97 10.87 -22.81 1.49
C GLU A 97 10.50 -24.13 0.80
N ALA A 98 9.42 -24.15 0.02
CA ALA A 98 9.04 -25.27 -0.85
C ALA A 98 9.85 -25.35 -2.17
N GLY A 99 10.92 -24.56 -2.34
CA GLY A 99 11.79 -24.58 -3.52
C GLY A 99 11.14 -24.05 -4.82
N LYS A 100 10.01 -23.35 -4.73
CA LYS A 100 9.24 -22.86 -5.89
C LYS A 100 9.73 -21.47 -6.32
N THR A 101 9.58 -21.16 -7.60
CA THR A 101 9.93 -19.83 -8.14
C THR A 101 8.87 -18.81 -7.70
N LEU A 102 9.30 -17.85 -6.89
CA LEU A 102 8.47 -16.73 -6.45
C LEU A 102 8.60 -15.54 -7.40
N LEU A 103 7.46 -15.06 -7.89
CA LEU A 103 7.31 -13.85 -8.70
C LEU A 103 6.56 -12.79 -7.90
N VAL A 104 7.11 -11.58 -7.80
CA VAL A 104 6.47 -10.45 -7.10
C VAL A 104 6.28 -9.28 -8.06
N PRO A 105 5.06 -8.75 -8.26
CA PRO A 105 4.82 -7.61 -9.15
C PRO A 105 5.62 -6.38 -8.78
N THR A 106 6.15 -5.65 -9.78
CA THR A 106 6.84 -4.39 -9.50
C THR A 106 5.81 -3.26 -9.26
N PRO A 107 6.01 -2.35 -8.29
CA PRO A 107 5.04 -1.30 -8.01
C PRO A 107 4.75 -0.41 -9.24
N ARG A 108 3.48 -0.40 -9.68
CA ARG A 108 3.00 0.29 -10.90
C ARG A 108 3.69 -0.16 -12.20
N LEU A 109 4.34 -1.33 -12.19
CA LEU A 109 4.92 -2.01 -13.36
C LEU A 109 5.87 -1.11 -14.18
N ARG A 110 6.62 -0.24 -13.48
CA ARG A 110 7.49 0.78 -14.08
C ARG A 110 8.82 0.25 -14.60
N ASN A 111 9.36 -0.80 -13.98
CA ASN A 111 10.72 -1.28 -14.19
C ASN A 111 10.77 -2.76 -14.65
N GLY A 112 9.64 -3.29 -15.13
CA GLY A 112 9.43 -4.71 -15.41
C GLY A 112 8.07 -5.18 -14.89
N LEU A 113 7.63 -6.35 -15.34
CA LEU A 113 6.37 -6.95 -14.93
C LEU A 113 6.50 -7.54 -13.51
N PHE A 114 7.52 -8.37 -13.31
CA PHE A 114 7.82 -9.00 -12.03
C PHE A 114 9.26 -8.80 -11.60
N ASN A 115 9.48 -9.03 -10.32
CA ASN A 115 10.76 -9.41 -9.75
C ASN A 115 10.72 -10.92 -9.48
N ARG A 116 11.57 -11.70 -10.15
CA ARG A 116 11.82 -13.11 -9.80
C ARG A 116 12.79 -13.13 -8.63
N ILE A 117 12.35 -13.70 -7.50
CA ILE A 117 13.16 -13.69 -6.27
C ILE A 117 14.30 -14.70 -6.40
N THR A 118 15.50 -14.28 -6.03
CA THR A 118 16.74 -15.06 -6.10
C THR A 118 17.38 -15.12 -4.71
N PRO A 119 17.00 -16.11 -3.88
CA PRO A 119 17.66 -16.35 -2.61
C PRO A 119 19.18 -16.56 -2.79
N PRO A 120 20.02 -16.15 -1.82
CA PRO A 120 21.45 -16.47 -1.83
C PRO A 120 21.70 -17.99 -1.94
N ALA A 121 22.83 -18.38 -2.52
CA ALA A 121 23.28 -19.77 -2.50
C ALA A 121 23.39 -20.28 -1.05
N GLY A 122 22.86 -21.46 -0.77
CA GLY A 122 22.81 -22.01 0.60
C GLY A 122 21.87 -21.28 1.56
N ALA A 123 20.89 -20.51 1.07
CA ALA A 123 19.93 -19.78 1.91
C ALA A 123 19.19 -20.70 2.90
N ASN A 124 19.35 -20.41 4.20
CA ASN A 124 18.57 -21.03 5.26
C ASN A 124 17.20 -20.34 5.45
N LYS A 125 16.35 -20.87 6.33
CA LYS A 125 15.01 -20.31 6.60
C LYS A 125 15.02 -18.81 6.94
N GLN A 126 16.04 -18.31 7.65
CA GLN A 126 16.14 -16.89 8.01
C GLN A 126 16.49 -16.01 6.81
N SER A 127 17.36 -16.50 5.90
CA SER A 127 17.62 -15.85 4.62
C SER A 127 16.35 -15.80 3.76
N LEU A 128 15.57 -16.89 3.70
CA LEU A 128 14.30 -16.92 2.95
C LEU A 128 13.26 -15.95 3.54
N ARG A 129 13.11 -15.89 4.88
CA ARG A 129 12.25 -14.88 5.54
C ARG A 129 12.70 -13.46 5.19
N THR A 130 14.01 -13.21 5.12
CA THR A 130 14.56 -11.91 4.70
C THR A 130 14.18 -11.57 3.25
N CYS A 131 14.36 -12.51 2.31
CA CYS A 131 13.95 -12.36 0.91
C CYS A 131 12.44 -12.11 0.73
N ALA A 132 11.59 -12.68 1.59
CA ALA A 132 10.14 -12.52 1.54
C ALA A 132 9.66 -11.11 1.92
N THR A 133 10.46 -10.33 2.67
CA THR A 133 10.12 -8.96 3.05
C THR A 133 10.10 -8.02 1.85
N ARG A 134 9.41 -6.87 1.96
CA ARG A 134 9.41 -5.83 0.91
C ARG A 134 10.83 -5.40 0.51
N GLN A 135 11.75 -5.27 1.48
CA GLN A 135 13.15 -4.92 1.24
C GLN A 135 13.94 -6.09 0.65
N GLY A 136 13.60 -7.32 1.03
CA GLY A 136 14.14 -8.55 0.44
C GLY A 136 13.85 -8.61 -1.06
N VAL A 137 12.60 -8.35 -1.45
CA VAL A 137 12.18 -8.24 -2.86
C VAL A 137 12.99 -7.20 -3.64
N ASP A 138 13.36 -6.07 -3.04
CA ASP A 138 14.18 -5.04 -3.70
C ASP A 138 15.67 -5.41 -3.83
N LYS A 139 16.19 -6.35 -3.01
CA LYS A 139 17.63 -6.70 -2.92
C LYS A 139 17.99 -8.06 -3.51
N HIS A 140 17.07 -9.01 -3.46
CA HIS A 140 17.26 -10.42 -3.79
C HIS A 140 16.31 -10.82 -4.90
N SER A 141 16.30 -10.06 -5.99
CA SER A 141 15.52 -10.38 -7.17
C SER A 141 16.16 -9.87 -8.44
N ILE A 142 15.69 -10.42 -9.55
CA ILE A 142 15.99 -9.94 -10.90
C ILE A 142 14.68 -9.53 -11.58
N PRO A 143 14.66 -8.44 -12.37
CA PRO A 143 13.49 -8.04 -13.11
C PRO A 143 13.16 -9.07 -14.19
N VAL A 144 11.87 -9.23 -14.47
CA VAL A 144 11.29 -10.01 -15.55
C VAL A 144 10.53 -9.03 -16.44
N GLY A 145 10.87 -9.01 -17.73
CA GLY A 145 10.35 -8.11 -18.75
C GLY A 145 8.96 -8.50 -19.27
N LEU A 146 8.57 -7.86 -20.38
CA LEU A 146 7.37 -8.21 -21.13
C LEU A 146 7.58 -9.43 -22.04
N ASP A 147 8.82 -9.58 -22.51
CA ASP A 147 9.20 -10.55 -23.55
C ASP A 147 9.67 -11.89 -22.94
N ASP A 148 9.85 -11.92 -21.62
CA ASP A 148 10.08 -13.15 -20.86
C ASP A 148 8.79 -13.98 -20.79
N MET A 149 8.75 -15.10 -21.50
CA MET A 149 7.64 -16.06 -21.41
C MET A 149 7.62 -16.77 -20.06
N VAL A 150 6.92 -16.18 -19.09
CA VAL A 150 6.74 -16.74 -17.74
C VAL A 150 5.29 -17.21 -17.56
N LYS A 151 5.09 -18.53 -17.62
CA LYS A 151 3.83 -19.16 -17.20
C LYS A 151 3.75 -19.14 -15.67
N ILE A 152 2.58 -18.76 -15.14
CA ILE A 152 2.28 -18.72 -13.72
C ILE A 152 1.25 -19.81 -13.42
N ASP A 153 1.62 -20.72 -12.53
CA ASP A 153 0.79 -21.87 -12.16
C ASP A 153 -0.22 -21.51 -11.05
N LEU A 154 0.14 -20.56 -10.17
CA LEU A 154 -0.65 -20.15 -9.02
C LEU A 154 -0.49 -18.64 -8.73
N VAL A 155 -1.60 -17.95 -8.46
CA VAL A 155 -1.65 -16.53 -8.09
C VAL A 155 -2.14 -16.37 -6.66
N VAL A 156 -1.47 -15.54 -5.86
CA VAL A 156 -1.91 -15.13 -4.52
C VAL A 156 -2.16 -13.61 -4.49
N CYS A 157 -3.33 -13.19 -4.02
CA CYS A 157 -3.80 -11.80 -4.16
C CYS A 157 -4.58 -11.26 -2.94
N GLY A 158 -4.51 -9.95 -2.66
CA GLY A 158 -5.34 -9.21 -1.67
C GLY A 158 -5.56 -9.91 -0.30
N SER A 159 -6.73 -9.82 0.35
CA SER A 159 -8.00 -9.13 0.02
C SER A 159 -8.45 -8.16 1.14
N VAL A 160 -9.44 -7.28 0.90
CA VAL A 160 -10.14 -6.59 2.00
C VAL A 160 -11.35 -7.40 2.44
N ALA A 161 -12.22 -7.81 1.53
CA ALA A 161 -13.33 -8.71 1.81
C ALA A 161 -13.43 -9.80 0.74
N VAL A 162 -14.01 -10.95 1.08
CA VAL A 162 -14.29 -12.06 0.16
C VAL A 162 -15.60 -12.76 0.52
N SER A 163 -16.29 -13.34 -0.46
CA SER A 163 -17.46 -14.21 -0.25
C SER A 163 -17.12 -15.66 -0.53
N ARG A 164 -17.84 -16.59 0.12
CA ARG A 164 -17.78 -18.03 -0.18
C ARG A 164 -18.12 -18.34 -1.65
N LYS A 165 -18.89 -17.46 -2.31
CA LYS A 165 -19.13 -17.47 -3.78
C LYS A 165 -17.86 -17.28 -4.63
N GLY A 166 -16.73 -16.92 -4.04
CA GLY A 166 -15.47 -16.58 -4.74
C GLY A 166 -15.34 -15.11 -5.13
N TYR A 167 -16.26 -14.25 -4.66
CA TYR A 167 -16.20 -12.81 -4.90
C TYR A 167 -15.19 -12.14 -3.98
N ARG A 168 -14.68 -10.99 -4.40
CA ARG A 168 -13.52 -10.35 -3.79
C ARG A 168 -13.60 -8.84 -3.92
N ILE A 169 -13.33 -8.15 -2.82
CA ILE A 169 -13.14 -6.71 -2.80
C ILE A 169 -11.68 -6.40 -2.42
N GLY A 170 -10.95 -5.79 -3.35
CA GLY A 170 -9.60 -5.24 -3.12
C GLY A 170 -9.63 -3.91 -2.36
N LYS A 171 -8.48 -3.24 -2.23
CA LYS A 171 -8.33 -1.95 -1.50
C LYS A 171 -8.90 -0.69 -2.22
N GLY A 172 -9.56 -0.85 -3.37
CA GLY A 172 -10.18 0.25 -4.13
C GLY A 172 -9.23 1.05 -5.03
N GLU A 173 -8.22 0.40 -5.63
CA GLU A 173 -7.34 1.04 -6.63
C GLU A 173 -7.35 0.33 -8.01
N GLY A 174 -8.07 -0.79 -8.16
CA GLY A 174 -8.12 -1.59 -9.40
C GLY A 174 -6.80 -2.27 -9.83
N PHE A 175 -5.67 -2.01 -9.15
CA PHE A 175 -4.37 -2.52 -9.57
C PHE A 175 -4.25 -4.04 -9.59
N GLY A 176 -4.92 -4.77 -8.69
CA GLY A 176 -4.84 -6.24 -8.67
C GLY A 176 -5.56 -6.89 -9.86
N ASP A 177 -6.65 -6.26 -10.26
CA ASP A 177 -7.55 -6.72 -11.31
C ASP A 177 -6.98 -6.36 -12.69
N MET A 178 -6.43 -5.15 -12.81
CA MET A 178 -5.63 -4.74 -13.97
C MET A 178 -4.36 -5.60 -14.14
N GLU A 179 -3.67 -5.96 -13.05
CA GLU A 179 -2.51 -6.85 -13.10
C GLU A 179 -2.89 -8.23 -13.65
N TRP A 180 -3.99 -8.83 -13.19
CA TRP A 180 -4.51 -10.08 -13.77
C TRP A 180 -4.83 -9.93 -15.27
N ALA A 181 -5.58 -8.89 -15.64
CA ALA A 181 -5.94 -8.61 -17.03
C ALA A 181 -4.71 -8.51 -17.95
N MET A 182 -3.66 -7.82 -17.50
CA MET A 182 -2.39 -7.75 -18.22
C MET A 182 -1.72 -9.12 -18.36
N LEU A 183 -1.74 -9.97 -17.32
CA LEU A 183 -1.14 -11.30 -17.38
C LEU A 183 -1.85 -12.23 -18.35
N VAL A 184 -3.18 -12.09 -18.52
CA VAL A 184 -3.93 -12.83 -19.54
C VAL A 184 -3.55 -12.32 -20.94
N THR A 185 -3.52 -11.01 -21.17
CA THR A 185 -3.06 -10.40 -22.45
C THR A 185 -1.60 -10.79 -22.80
N MET A 186 -0.79 -11.16 -21.81
CA MET A 186 0.57 -11.67 -22.01
C MET A 186 0.67 -13.19 -22.21
N GLY A 187 -0.40 -13.95 -21.97
CA GLY A 187 -0.34 -15.43 -21.93
C GLY A 187 0.39 -16.00 -20.72
N ALA A 188 0.65 -15.18 -19.69
CA ALA A 188 1.33 -15.59 -18.46
C ALA A 188 0.40 -16.37 -17.52
N VAL A 189 -0.91 -16.09 -17.57
CA VAL A 189 -1.98 -16.84 -16.88
C VAL A 189 -3.07 -17.24 -17.87
N THR A 190 -3.90 -18.19 -17.45
CA THR A 190 -5.08 -18.69 -18.18
C THR A 190 -6.31 -18.59 -17.28
N PRO A 191 -7.55 -18.73 -17.80
CA PRO A 191 -8.75 -18.83 -16.96
C PRO A 191 -8.66 -19.95 -15.90
N ASP A 192 -7.94 -21.03 -16.20
CA ASP A 192 -7.72 -22.17 -15.29
C ASP A 192 -6.61 -21.92 -14.25
N THR A 193 -5.84 -20.83 -14.36
CA THR A 193 -4.80 -20.49 -13.37
C THR A 193 -5.46 -20.21 -12.02
N VAL A 194 -5.03 -20.95 -10.99
CA VAL A 194 -5.67 -20.92 -9.66
C VAL A 194 -5.29 -19.63 -8.91
N ILE A 195 -6.29 -19.00 -8.30
CA ILE A 195 -6.19 -17.78 -7.50
C ILE A 195 -6.54 -18.09 -6.05
N VAL A 196 -5.59 -17.83 -5.14
CA VAL A 196 -5.70 -18.03 -3.70
C VAL A 196 -5.65 -16.68 -2.96
N THR A 197 -6.36 -16.58 -1.85
CA THR A 197 -6.25 -15.42 -0.96
C THR A 197 -6.20 -15.84 0.51
N THR A 198 -5.46 -15.07 1.30
CA THR A 198 -5.30 -15.26 2.76
C THR A 198 -5.95 -14.08 3.48
N VAL A 199 -6.93 -14.34 4.33
CA VAL A 199 -7.72 -13.31 5.04
C VAL A 199 -8.02 -13.73 6.48
N HIS A 200 -8.40 -12.79 7.35
CA HIS A 200 -9.00 -13.12 8.63
C HIS A 200 -10.44 -13.64 8.44
N ASP A 201 -10.94 -14.45 9.37
CA ASP A 201 -12.30 -15.03 9.30
C ASP A 201 -13.38 -13.95 9.17
N CYS A 202 -13.23 -12.82 9.88
CA CYS A 202 -14.14 -11.67 9.79
C CYS A 202 -14.15 -10.93 8.43
N GLN A 203 -13.23 -11.27 7.51
CA GLN A 203 -13.19 -10.74 6.14
C GLN A 203 -13.96 -11.63 5.15
N VAL A 204 -14.43 -12.80 5.60
CA VAL A 204 -15.34 -13.67 4.86
C VAL A 204 -16.77 -13.22 5.16
N ILE A 205 -17.40 -12.56 4.20
CA ILE A 205 -18.75 -11.98 4.30
C ILE A 205 -19.53 -12.34 3.04
N ASP A 206 -20.87 -12.21 3.01
CA ASP A 206 -21.52 -12.19 1.71
C ASP A 206 -21.23 -10.87 0.99
N ILE A 207 -21.09 -10.95 -0.33
CA ILE A 207 -20.85 -9.82 -1.22
C ILE A 207 -21.97 -9.84 -2.26
N PRO A 208 -22.82 -8.79 -2.32
CA PRO A 208 -23.90 -8.71 -3.30
C PRO A 208 -23.39 -8.85 -4.74
N ASP A 209 -24.20 -9.51 -5.57
CA ASP A 209 -23.85 -9.91 -6.93
C ASP A 209 -23.71 -8.70 -7.87
N GLU A 210 -24.50 -7.66 -7.63
CA GLU A 210 -24.49 -6.36 -8.30
C GLU A 210 -23.20 -5.56 -8.05
N LEU A 211 -22.45 -5.86 -6.98
CA LEU A 211 -21.17 -5.21 -6.68
C LEU A 211 -19.97 -5.89 -7.35
N VAL A 212 -20.17 -6.93 -8.14
CA VAL A 212 -19.08 -7.65 -8.82
C VAL A 212 -19.18 -7.41 -10.32
N GLU A 213 -18.20 -6.70 -10.87
CA GLU A 213 -18.13 -6.39 -12.30
C GLU A 213 -17.38 -7.45 -13.11
N SER A 214 -17.55 -7.42 -14.43
CA SER A 214 -16.84 -8.28 -15.40
C SER A 214 -15.31 -8.12 -15.42
N HIS A 215 -14.78 -7.15 -14.67
CA HIS A 215 -13.36 -6.86 -14.57
C HIS A 215 -12.75 -7.22 -13.21
N ASP A 216 -13.56 -7.48 -12.18
CA ASP A 216 -13.11 -7.88 -10.85
C ASP A 216 -12.62 -9.35 -10.89
N ILE A 217 -11.48 -9.66 -10.26
CA ILE A 217 -11.00 -11.06 -10.23
C ILE A 217 -11.73 -11.88 -9.15
N THR A 218 -12.13 -13.09 -9.52
CA THR A 218 -12.65 -14.09 -8.58
C THR A 218 -11.51 -14.86 -7.90
N VAL A 219 -11.78 -15.49 -6.76
CA VAL A 219 -10.83 -16.34 -6.03
C VAL A 219 -11.34 -17.77 -5.96
N ASP A 220 -10.47 -18.75 -6.21
CA ASP A 220 -10.80 -20.18 -6.18
C ASP A 220 -10.66 -20.77 -4.76
N TRP A 221 -9.72 -20.23 -3.97
CA TRP A 221 -9.45 -20.65 -2.59
C TRP A 221 -9.33 -19.46 -1.63
N ILE A 222 -10.02 -19.57 -0.49
CA ILE A 222 -9.91 -18.63 0.63
C ILE A 222 -9.32 -19.39 1.82
N LEU A 223 -8.22 -18.86 2.35
CA LEU A 223 -7.51 -19.42 3.50
C LEU A 223 -7.66 -18.46 4.68
N THR A 224 -8.24 -18.94 5.78
CA THR A 224 -8.37 -18.19 7.03
C THR A 224 -7.57 -18.87 8.15
N PRO A 225 -7.40 -18.24 9.33
CA PRO A 225 -6.89 -18.94 10.51
C PRO A 225 -7.66 -20.22 10.83
N THR A 226 -8.99 -20.23 10.75
CA THR A 226 -9.82 -21.39 11.15
C THR A 226 -10.08 -22.41 10.05
N GLU A 227 -10.41 -21.99 8.83
CA GLU A 227 -10.88 -22.87 7.74
C GLU A 227 -10.04 -22.80 6.45
N VAL A 228 -10.38 -23.66 5.48
CA VAL A 228 -9.90 -23.67 4.09
C VAL A 228 -11.14 -23.81 3.21
N ILE A 229 -11.42 -22.83 2.37
CA ILE A 229 -12.65 -22.77 1.57
C ILE A 229 -12.29 -22.88 0.09
N GLN A 230 -12.81 -23.91 -0.58
CA GLN A 230 -12.88 -23.95 -2.05
C GLN A 230 -14.18 -23.27 -2.48
N THR A 231 -14.10 -22.26 -3.34
CA THR A 231 -15.25 -21.38 -3.63
C THR A 231 -16.14 -21.91 -4.75
N ASN A 232 -15.56 -22.70 -5.67
CA ASN A 232 -16.22 -23.18 -6.89
C ASN A 232 -16.96 -22.05 -7.63
N CYS A 233 -16.31 -20.90 -7.76
CA CYS A 233 -16.92 -19.69 -8.31
C CYS A 233 -17.47 -19.93 -9.72
N GLN A 234 -18.76 -19.63 -9.91
CA GLN A 234 -19.45 -19.80 -11.19
C GLN A 234 -19.20 -18.64 -12.17
N ARG A 235 -18.62 -17.53 -11.71
CA ARG A 235 -18.28 -16.39 -12.58
C ARG A 235 -16.91 -16.61 -13.23
N PRO A 236 -16.79 -16.42 -14.56
CA PRO A 236 -15.51 -16.54 -15.25
C PRO A 236 -14.54 -15.45 -14.79
N LYS A 237 -13.24 -15.77 -14.75
CA LYS A 237 -12.18 -14.77 -14.51
C LYS A 237 -12.07 -13.85 -15.74
N PRO A 238 -11.67 -12.56 -15.57
CA PRO A 238 -11.50 -11.65 -16.70
C PRO A 238 -10.52 -12.18 -17.75
N LEU A 239 -10.88 -12.09 -19.04
CA LEU A 239 -10.14 -12.70 -20.16
C LEU A 239 -9.06 -11.79 -20.78
N GLY A 240 -8.71 -10.68 -20.14
CA GLY A 240 -7.76 -9.70 -20.66
C GLY A 240 -8.11 -8.27 -20.27
N ILE A 241 -7.44 -7.31 -20.89
CA ILE A 241 -7.68 -5.87 -20.65
C ILE A 241 -8.98 -5.44 -21.35
N ILE A 242 -9.95 -4.96 -20.56
CA ILE A 242 -11.18 -4.34 -21.09
C ILE A 242 -10.88 -2.87 -21.38
N TRP A 243 -10.37 -2.57 -22.59
CA TRP A 243 -9.89 -1.23 -22.95
C TRP A 243 -10.92 -0.11 -22.76
N SER A 244 -12.20 -0.38 -23.00
CA SER A 244 -13.30 0.57 -22.78
C SER A 244 -13.50 0.98 -21.30
N LYS A 245 -12.94 0.24 -20.34
CA LYS A 245 -12.88 0.62 -18.91
C LYS A 245 -11.56 1.32 -18.52
N VAL A 246 -10.56 1.34 -19.39
CA VAL A 246 -9.27 2.03 -19.17
C VAL A 246 -9.40 3.49 -19.58
N GLY A 247 -9.17 4.43 -18.66
CA GLY A 247 -9.13 5.88 -18.96
C GLY A 247 -7.70 6.43 -19.10
N THR A 248 -7.56 7.66 -19.61
CA THR A 248 -6.26 8.34 -19.81
C THR A 248 -5.39 8.37 -18.56
N GLU A 249 -5.97 8.63 -17.38
CA GLU A 249 -5.26 8.66 -16.09
C GLU A 249 -4.58 7.30 -15.79
N MET A 250 -5.25 6.19 -16.10
CA MET A 250 -4.73 4.85 -15.86
C MET A 250 -3.58 4.50 -16.82
N LEU A 251 -3.67 4.91 -18.09
CA LEU A 251 -2.58 4.82 -19.08
C LEU A 251 -1.34 5.65 -18.72
N GLN A 252 -1.51 6.72 -17.92
CA GLN A 252 -0.39 7.51 -17.38
C GLN A 252 0.21 6.85 -16.13
N GLN A 253 -0.62 6.26 -15.27
CA GLN A 253 -0.18 5.62 -14.01
C GLN A 253 0.51 4.27 -14.21
N ILE A 254 0.14 3.55 -15.26
CA ILE A 254 0.64 2.20 -15.59
C ILE A 254 1.21 2.24 -17.02
N PRO A 255 2.46 2.72 -17.23
CA PRO A 255 2.99 3.04 -18.56
C PRO A 255 3.05 1.84 -19.52
N ILE A 256 3.22 0.65 -18.95
CA ILE A 256 3.25 -0.64 -19.64
C ILE A 256 1.94 -0.97 -20.39
N LEU A 257 0.80 -0.39 -19.98
CA LEU A 257 -0.46 -0.51 -20.73
C LEU A 257 -0.35 0.06 -22.15
N ARG A 258 0.48 1.08 -22.38
CA ARG A 258 0.68 1.63 -23.74
C ARG A 258 1.29 0.59 -24.69
N LYS A 259 2.25 -0.21 -24.18
CA LYS A 259 2.87 -1.31 -24.95
C LYS A 259 1.88 -2.44 -25.22
N LEU A 260 1.07 -2.81 -24.21
CA LEU A 260 0.05 -3.86 -24.38
C LEU A 260 -1.08 -3.40 -25.32
N ARG A 261 -1.52 -2.14 -25.23
CA ARG A 261 -2.49 -1.55 -26.16
C ARG A 261 -2.00 -1.62 -27.60
N GLU A 262 -0.74 -1.26 -27.84
CA GLU A 262 -0.13 -1.34 -29.16
C GLU A 262 -0.03 -2.79 -29.66
N LYS A 263 0.39 -3.73 -28.80
CA LYS A 263 0.44 -5.17 -29.12
C LYS A 263 -0.94 -5.75 -29.48
N GLU A 264 -2.00 -5.33 -28.79
CA GLU A 264 -3.36 -5.80 -29.07
C GLU A 264 -3.95 -5.12 -30.31
N ARG A 265 -3.61 -3.84 -30.55
CA ARG A 265 -3.95 -3.12 -31.79
C ARG A 265 -3.34 -3.78 -33.03
N THR A 266 -2.07 -4.15 -32.99
CA THR A 266 -1.40 -4.84 -34.11
C THR A 266 -1.90 -6.27 -34.30
N ALA A 267 -2.44 -6.90 -33.25
CA ALA A 267 -3.18 -8.16 -33.32
C ALA A 267 -4.65 -8.01 -33.76
N GLY A 268 -5.09 -6.82 -34.20
CA GLY A 268 -6.43 -6.58 -34.73
C GLY A 268 -7.56 -6.52 -33.69
N LYS A 269 -7.24 -6.42 -32.39
CA LYS A 269 -8.25 -6.25 -31.34
C LYS A 269 -8.74 -4.80 -31.25
N ASP A 270 -9.98 -4.62 -30.81
CA ASP A 270 -10.43 -3.31 -30.35
C ASP A 270 -9.67 -2.88 -29.09
N VAL A 271 -9.16 -1.66 -29.15
CA VAL A 271 -8.37 -1.01 -28.09
C VAL A 271 -8.87 0.42 -27.81
N GLN A 272 -10.12 0.73 -28.15
CA GLN A 272 -10.75 1.99 -27.76
C GLN A 272 -10.78 2.13 -26.24
N ILE A 273 -10.35 3.30 -25.77
CA ILE A 273 -10.29 3.64 -24.34
C ILE A 273 -11.47 4.49 -23.93
N LYS A 274 -11.74 4.54 -22.63
CA LYS A 274 -12.80 5.37 -22.08
C LYS A 274 -12.57 6.85 -22.41
N ALA A 275 -13.57 7.50 -23.00
CA ALA A 275 -13.52 8.92 -23.34
C ALA A 275 -13.37 9.81 -22.09
N GLU A 276 -12.78 10.99 -22.28
CA GLU A 276 -12.57 11.96 -21.20
C GLU A 276 -13.90 12.66 -20.86
N GLY A 277 -14.32 12.58 -19.59
CA GLY A 277 -15.57 13.18 -19.09
C GLY A 277 -16.31 12.30 -18.10
N GLU A 278 -16.26 10.97 -18.25
CA GLU A 278 -16.97 10.06 -17.34
C GLU A 278 -16.09 9.53 -16.18
N PRO A 279 -16.36 9.89 -14.91
CA PRO A 279 -15.57 9.40 -13.78
C PRO A 279 -15.65 7.87 -13.65
N GLY A 280 -14.50 7.19 -13.76
CA GLY A 280 -14.39 5.75 -13.51
C GLY A 280 -14.66 5.40 -12.04
N GLU A 281 -15.00 4.14 -11.75
CA GLU A 281 -15.36 3.69 -10.38
C GLU A 281 -14.29 4.07 -9.35
N ALA A 282 -13.02 3.79 -9.63
CA ALA A 282 -11.89 4.18 -8.78
C ALA A 282 -11.71 5.71 -8.61
N ALA A 283 -12.26 6.54 -9.50
CA ALA A 283 -12.30 8.00 -9.33
C ALA A 283 -13.48 8.44 -8.47
N LYS A 284 -14.67 7.82 -8.64
CA LYS A 284 -15.83 8.02 -7.76
C LYS A 284 -15.47 7.67 -6.30
N GLU A 285 -14.81 6.54 -6.07
CA GLU A 285 -14.33 6.12 -4.74
C GLU A 285 -13.26 7.07 -4.15
N ARG A 286 -12.39 7.67 -4.99
CA ARG A 286 -11.46 8.73 -4.54
C ARG A 286 -12.18 10.02 -4.14
N GLY A 287 -13.35 10.30 -4.73
CA GLY A 287 -14.26 11.34 -4.28
C GLY A 287 -14.78 11.05 -2.86
N MET A 288 -15.28 9.83 -2.61
CA MET A 288 -15.72 9.39 -1.28
C MET A 288 -14.60 9.49 -0.22
N ARG A 289 -13.33 9.20 -0.59
CA ARG A 289 -12.17 9.38 0.31
C ARG A 289 -11.94 10.82 0.78
N ARG A 290 -12.54 11.83 0.15
CA ARG A 290 -12.31 13.26 0.44
C ARG A 290 -13.36 13.92 1.34
N GLN A 291 -14.39 13.19 1.79
CA GLN A 291 -15.37 13.78 2.72
C GLN A 291 -14.71 14.19 4.06
N PRO A 292 -15.08 15.34 4.66
CA PRO A 292 -14.46 15.81 5.90
C PRO A 292 -14.80 14.87 7.06
N ARG A 293 -13.79 14.36 7.77
CA ARG A 293 -14.03 13.67 9.05
C ARG A 293 -14.60 14.67 10.06
N GLY A 294 -15.70 14.28 10.71
CA GLY A 294 -16.36 15.07 11.75
C GLY A 294 -15.45 15.41 12.94
N LYS A 295 -15.91 16.38 13.74
CA LYS A 295 -15.14 17.06 14.80
C LYS A 295 -14.38 16.08 15.73
N PRO A 296 -13.16 16.44 16.21
CA PRO A 296 -12.44 15.62 17.18
C PRO A 296 -13.26 15.40 18.44
N ARG A 297 -13.50 14.13 18.79
CA ARG A 297 -14.17 13.74 20.04
C ARG A 297 -13.24 14.03 21.22
N GLU A 298 -13.73 14.78 22.21
CA GLU A 298 -12.93 15.22 23.35
C GLU A 298 -12.31 14.04 24.13
N ARG A 299 -11.02 14.18 24.46
CA ARG A 299 -10.32 13.25 25.33
C ARG A 299 -10.65 13.59 26.79
N ARG A 300 -11.50 12.78 27.43
CA ARG A 300 -11.61 12.81 28.90
C ARG A 300 -10.24 12.50 29.52
N THR A 301 -9.81 13.37 30.41
CA THR A 301 -8.67 13.16 31.30
C THR A 301 -9.03 12.09 32.34
N SER A 302 -8.05 11.24 32.66
CA SER A 302 -8.10 10.35 33.83
C SER A 302 -6.74 10.35 34.51
N GLU A 303 -6.74 10.21 35.83
CA GLU A 303 -5.71 10.75 36.70
C GLU A 303 -4.51 9.84 36.94
N LYS A 304 -3.48 10.43 37.55
CA LYS A 304 -2.28 9.76 38.05
C LYS A 304 -2.61 8.72 39.13
N ARG A 305 -1.99 7.54 39.04
CA ARG A 305 -1.34 6.88 40.18
C ARG A 305 0.02 6.36 39.70
N GLY A 306 1.03 6.41 40.58
CA GLY A 306 2.41 6.03 40.29
C GLY A 306 2.89 4.87 41.16
N THR A 307 4.22 4.68 41.18
CA THR A 307 5.01 3.59 41.79
C THR A 307 4.86 2.23 41.07
N GLU A 308 5.90 1.37 40.91
CA GLU A 308 7.28 1.45 41.39
C GLU A 308 8.32 0.75 40.45
N VAL A 309 9.53 0.46 40.95
CA VAL A 309 10.78 0.26 40.20
C VAL A 309 11.25 -1.21 40.16
N ALA A 310 11.92 -1.62 39.08
CA ALA A 310 12.93 -2.72 38.91
C ALA A 310 12.71 -3.50 37.59
N ALA A 311 13.69 -4.11 36.92
CA ALA A 311 15.14 -3.91 36.87
C ALA A 311 15.64 -4.47 35.51
N LYS A 312 16.80 -4.02 35.01
CA LYS A 312 17.48 -4.63 33.85
C LYS A 312 18.53 -5.65 34.33
N PRO A 313 18.81 -6.68 33.54
CA PRO A 313 20.18 -7.19 33.39
C PRO A 313 20.81 -6.76 32.06
N ASN A 314 22.13 -6.92 31.98
CA ASN A 314 23.02 -6.29 31.01
C ASN A 314 24.01 -7.34 30.47
N ASN A 315 24.27 -7.33 29.15
CA ASN A 315 25.57 -7.61 28.51
C ASN A 315 25.40 -7.42 27.00
N GLN A 316 26.09 -6.49 26.34
CA GLN A 316 27.54 -6.39 26.10
C GLN A 316 28.10 -7.49 25.17
N GLY A 317 28.51 -7.03 23.97
CA GLY A 317 29.83 -7.36 23.45
C GLY A 317 29.97 -8.55 22.50
N LYS A 318 29.97 -8.26 21.19
CA LYS A 318 31.15 -8.57 20.35
C LYS A 318 31.15 -7.77 19.04
N GLN A 319 32.25 -7.06 18.82
CA GLN A 319 32.65 -6.56 17.51
C GLN A 319 33.41 -7.66 16.77
N SER A 320 33.21 -7.76 15.46
CA SER A 320 34.20 -8.31 14.53
C SER A 320 33.94 -7.73 13.14
N GLY A 321 34.98 -7.22 12.48
CA GLY A 321 34.88 -6.48 11.22
C GLY A 321 34.52 -7.36 10.01
N GLY A 322 34.18 -6.69 8.91
CA GLY A 322 33.83 -7.32 7.64
C GLY A 322 33.44 -6.27 6.61
N GLU A 323 34.43 -5.65 5.96
CA GLU A 323 34.22 -4.60 4.96
C GLU A 323 33.60 -5.15 3.67
N ALA A 324 32.27 -5.18 3.59
CA ALA A 324 31.55 -5.50 2.36
C ALA A 324 31.46 -4.28 1.44
N ARG A 325 32.32 -4.24 0.40
CA ARG A 325 32.35 -3.20 -0.65
C ARG A 325 30.95 -2.92 -1.23
N ARG A 326 30.40 -1.75 -0.92
CA ARG A 326 29.15 -1.25 -1.52
C ARG A 326 29.41 -0.81 -2.97
N LYS A 327 28.70 -1.39 -3.94
CA LYS A 327 28.58 -0.74 -5.27
C LYS A 327 27.78 0.58 -5.13
N PRO A 328 28.11 1.66 -5.86
CA PRO A 328 27.54 2.99 -5.59
C PRO A 328 26.02 3.07 -5.86
N PRO A 329 25.27 3.91 -5.12
CA PRO A 329 24.07 4.52 -5.66
C PRO A 329 24.42 5.31 -6.93
N ARG A 330 23.48 5.40 -7.90
CA ARG A 330 23.66 6.23 -9.10
C ARG A 330 24.10 7.64 -8.70
N GLU A 331 25.09 8.16 -9.41
CA GLU A 331 25.65 9.49 -9.16
C GLU A 331 24.55 10.54 -9.33
N THR A 332 24.21 11.17 -8.20
CA THR A 332 23.37 12.35 -8.16
C THR A 332 24.27 13.54 -8.34
N ASP A 333 24.08 14.30 -9.42
CA ASP A 333 24.84 15.53 -9.64
C ASP A 333 24.68 16.48 -8.44
N PRO A 334 25.76 16.80 -7.70
CA PRO A 334 25.69 17.69 -6.57
C PRO A 334 25.31 19.13 -6.97
N SER A 335 25.61 19.54 -8.22
CA SER A 335 25.25 20.86 -8.74
C SER A 335 23.74 21.06 -8.90
N LEU A 336 23.00 19.96 -9.16
CA LEU A 336 21.54 19.91 -9.31
C LEU A 336 20.80 19.57 -8.02
N THR A 337 21.49 19.48 -6.88
CA THR A 337 20.94 19.02 -5.60
C THR A 337 21.05 20.08 -4.51
N LEU A 338 19.91 20.45 -3.93
CA LEU A 338 19.80 21.39 -2.80
C LEU A 338 19.53 20.64 -1.50
N TRP A 339 20.27 20.92 -0.43
CA TRP A 339 20.00 20.44 0.92
C TRP A 339 19.18 21.46 1.71
N VAL A 340 18.16 20.97 2.43
CA VAL A 340 17.33 21.78 3.32
C VAL A 340 17.34 21.16 4.71
N GLY A 341 17.98 21.81 5.67
CA GLY A 341 18.15 21.39 7.06
C GLY A 341 17.35 22.19 8.08
N LYS A 342 17.56 21.85 9.36
CA LYS A 342 16.83 22.38 10.54
C LYS A 342 15.30 22.16 10.50
N LEU A 343 14.83 21.18 9.72
CA LEU A 343 13.41 20.84 9.63
C LEU A 343 12.88 20.35 11.00
N PRO A 344 11.72 20.83 11.48
CA PRO A 344 11.10 20.34 12.71
C PRO A 344 10.89 18.82 12.68
N GLY A 345 11.21 18.12 13.77
CA GLY A 345 11.07 16.65 13.84
C GLY A 345 9.63 16.12 13.76
N SER A 346 8.64 17.00 13.98
CA SER A 346 7.21 16.74 13.77
C SER A 346 6.72 17.01 12.34
N LEU A 347 7.53 17.68 11.50
CA LEU A 347 7.15 18.04 10.13
C LEU A 347 6.94 16.77 9.30
N ARG A 348 5.84 16.71 8.56
CA ARG A 348 5.57 15.62 7.62
C ARG A 348 6.02 16.02 6.21
N VAL A 349 6.43 15.02 5.42
CA VAL A 349 6.82 15.23 4.02
C VAL A 349 5.71 15.83 3.15
N SER A 350 4.44 15.62 3.51
CA SER A 350 3.30 16.30 2.87
C SER A 350 3.37 17.80 3.15
N SER A 351 3.33 18.20 4.42
CA SER A 351 3.38 19.60 4.86
C SER A 351 4.62 20.32 4.34
N PHE A 352 5.79 19.67 4.33
CA PHE A 352 7.00 20.24 3.73
C PHE A 352 6.84 20.50 2.23
N LYS A 353 6.24 19.56 1.48
CA LYS A 353 5.93 19.77 0.05
C LYS A 353 4.87 20.86 -0.16
N ASP A 354 4.02 21.13 0.82
CA ASP A 354 3.02 22.19 0.74
C ASP A 354 3.74 23.55 0.84
N HIS A 355 4.62 23.73 1.83
CA HIS A 355 5.48 24.92 1.95
C HIS A 355 6.36 25.14 0.69
N LEU A 356 6.93 24.06 0.11
CA LEU A 356 7.70 24.19 -1.14
C LEU A 356 6.85 24.71 -2.32
N ARG A 357 5.56 24.35 -2.40
CA ARG A 357 4.67 24.88 -3.45
C ARG A 357 4.23 26.32 -3.16
N GLU A 358 4.02 26.67 -1.89
CA GLU A 358 3.74 28.03 -1.45
C GLU A 358 4.92 28.99 -1.72
N SER A 359 6.17 28.50 -1.61
CA SER A 359 7.38 29.22 -2.01
C SER A 359 7.69 29.18 -3.52
N ASP A 360 6.81 28.61 -4.36
CA ASP A 360 7.02 28.41 -5.80
C ASP A 360 8.35 27.68 -6.13
N VAL A 361 8.61 26.58 -5.44
CA VAL A 361 9.78 25.70 -5.64
C VAL A 361 9.32 24.27 -5.91
N ASN A 362 9.47 23.82 -7.17
CA ASN A 362 8.98 22.53 -7.64
C ASN A 362 10.14 21.58 -8.05
N PRO A 363 10.81 20.91 -7.09
CA PRO A 363 11.86 19.94 -7.40
C PRO A 363 11.28 18.65 -8.00
N HIS A 364 11.95 18.11 -9.00
CA HIS A 364 11.55 16.86 -9.66
C HIS A 364 11.59 15.66 -8.69
N HIS A 365 12.45 15.69 -7.68
CA HIS A 365 12.52 14.65 -6.65
C HIS A 365 12.87 15.22 -5.27
N VAL A 366 12.27 14.66 -4.21
CA VAL A 366 12.47 15.08 -2.81
C VAL A 366 12.91 13.87 -2.00
N ILE A 367 14.19 13.83 -1.62
CA ILE A 367 14.76 12.80 -0.74
C ILE A 367 14.52 13.22 0.71
N TRP A 368 13.41 12.74 1.28
CA TRP A 368 13.01 13.08 2.63
C TRP A 368 13.83 12.35 3.71
N LYS A 369 14.39 13.10 4.67
CA LYS A 369 15.09 12.60 5.87
C LYS A 369 14.62 13.35 7.13
N GLY A 370 13.31 13.65 7.24
CA GLY A 370 12.76 14.45 8.33
C GLY A 370 13.03 13.92 9.74
N ASN A 371 13.17 12.59 9.90
CA ASN A 371 13.61 11.98 11.17
C ASN A 371 15.07 12.31 11.57
N ARG A 372 15.86 12.83 10.62
CA ARG A 372 17.20 13.42 10.84
C ARG A 372 17.19 14.96 10.72
N GLY A 373 16.02 15.59 10.54
CA GLY A 373 15.87 17.05 10.47
C GLY A 373 16.27 17.69 9.13
N PHE A 374 16.30 16.95 8.02
CA PHE A 374 16.64 17.51 6.70
C PHE A 374 15.97 16.80 5.51
N ALA A 375 16.12 17.37 4.32
CA ALA A 375 15.75 16.79 3.03
C ALA A 375 16.77 17.20 1.94
N PHE A 376 16.79 16.49 0.81
CA PHE A 376 17.39 16.98 -0.42
C PHE A 376 16.32 17.19 -1.49
N LEU A 377 16.44 18.28 -2.24
CA LEU A 377 15.61 18.63 -3.40
C LEU A 377 16.48 18.48 -4.65
N GLN A 378 15.99 17.74 -5.64
CA GLN A 378 16.72 17.53 -6.90
C GLN A 378 15.97 18.19 -8.04
N PHE A 379 16.70 18.99 -8.81
CA PHE A 379 16.21 19.75 -9.94
C PHE A 379 16.71 19.12 -11.26
N LYS A 380 16.21 19.61 -12.39
CA LYS A 380 16.68 19.19 -13.72
C LYS A 380 17.75 20.13 -14.26
N GLU A 381 17.58 21.43 -14.01
CA GLU A 381 18.45 22.50 -14.49
C GLU A 381 19.12 23.22 -13.30
N ALA A 382 20.32 23.76 -13.51
CA ALA A 382 21.08 24.45 -12.46
C ALA A 382 20.39 25.76 -12.00
N ASP A 383 19.81 26.52 -12.93
CA ASP A 383 19.15 27.79 -12.65
C ASP A 383 17.97 27.63 -11.67
N ALA A 384 17.27 26.49 -11.75
CA ALA A 384 16.19 26.15 -10.82
C ALA A 384 16.69 25.88 -9.39
N VAL A 385 17.97 25.50 -9.21
CA VAL A 385 18.62 25.39 -7.90
C VAL A 385 18.88 26.78 -7.33
N ASP A 386 19.37 27.72 -8.13
CA ASP A 386 19.65 29.09 -7.68
C ASP A 386 18.39 29.86 -7.29
N GLU A 387 17.33 29.74 -8.08
CA GLU A 387 16.02 30.30 -7.71
C GLU A 387 15.46 29.64 -6.44
N ALA A 388 15.64 28.32 -6.27
CA ALA A 388 15.24 27.62 -5.05
C ALA A 388 16.05 28.02 -3.82
N VAL A 389 17.35 28.36 -3.95
CA VAL A 389 18.15 28.93 -2.85
C VAL A 389 17.53 30.24 -2.39
N LYS A 390 17.30 31.19 -3.31
CA LYS A 390 16.73 32.52 -2.99
C LYS A 390 15.36 32.39 -2.32
N LYS A 391 14.46 31.59 -2.90
CA LYS A 391 13.07 31.40 -2.44
C LYS A 391 12.97 30.71 -1.07
N LEU A 392 13.93 29.85 -0.70
CA LEU A 392 13.86 29.07 0.54
C LEU A 392 14.77 29.59 1.67
N GLN A 393 15.66 30.56 1.40
CA GLN A 393 16.61 31.08 2.39
C GLN A 393 15.92 31.70 3.61
N ASP A 394 14.73 32.29 3.43
CA ASP A 394 13.91 32.92 4.47
C ASP A 394 12.70 32.08 4.89
N LEU A 395 12.57 30.84 4.42
CA LEU A 395 11.44 29.97 4.76
C LEU A 395 11.46 29.60 6.25
N GLU A 396 10.37 29.93 6.94
CA GLU A 396 10.14 29.56 8.33
C GLU A 396 9.04 28.51 8.43
N ILE A 397 9.34 27.38 9.09
CA ILE A 397 8.40 26.27 9.27
C ILE A 397 8.18 26.03 10.76
N MET A 398 6.96 26.26 11.24
CA MET A 398 6.56 26.08 12.64
C MET A 398 7.45 26.88 13.63
N GLY A 399 7.72 28.15 13.35
CA GLY A 399 8.54 29.01 14.22
C GLY A 399 10.04 28.69 14.18
N LYS A 400 10.53 28.06 13.09
CA LYS A 400 11.93 27.72 12.87
C LYS A 400 12.35 27.98 11.44
N LYS A 401 13.27 28.92 11.25
CA LYS A 401 13.95 29.17 9.98
C LYS A 401 14.73 27.93 9.53
N VAL A 402 14.49 27.48 8.30
CA VAL A 402 15.23 26.35 7.71
C VAL A 402 16.66 26.77 7.37
N THR A 403 17.50 25.85 6.91
CA THR A 403 18.84 26.19 6.40
C THR A 403 19.02 25.55 5.03
N VAL A 404 19.45 26.34 4.04
CA VAL A 404 19.48 25.95 2.64
C VAL A 404 20.91 26.03 2.13
N GLU A 405 21.42 24.94 1.59
CA GLU A 405 22.80 24.84 1.10
C GLU A 405 22.83 23.98 -0.19
N ARG A 406 23.63 24.35 -1.19
CA ARG A 406 23.93 23.42 -2.31
C ARG A 406 24.65 22.17 -1.76
N ALA A 407 24.35 20.99 -2.30
CA ALA A 407 24.97 19.75 -1.84
C ALA A 407 26.47 19.71 -2.20
N LYS A 408 27.35 19.69 -1.20
CA LYS A 408 28.81 19.61 -1.39
C LYS A 408 29.27 18.16 -1.58
N GLY A 409 28.85 17.55 -2.68
CA GLY A 409 29.28 16.22 -3.07
C GLY A 409 28.71 15.08 -2.22
N ARG A 410 29.28 13.88 -2.42
CA ARG A 410 28.77 12.60 -1.91
C ARG A 410 28.96 12.40 -0.41
N GLU A 411 29.98 13.01 0.18
CA GLU A 411 30.31 12.87 1.60
C GLU A 411 29.32 13.64 2.48
N ASP A 412 29.00 14.89 2.13
CA ASP A 412 28.02 15.72 2.86
C ASP A 412 26.62 15.08 2.87
N MET A 413 26.28 14.31 1.83
CA MET A 413 25.03 13.54 1.71
C MET A 413 24.90 12.39 2.71
N GLU A 414 26.02 11.84 3.22
CA GLU A 414 26.01 10.82 4.27
C GLU A 414 26.35 11.41 5.67
N ALA A 415 27.22 12.43 5.73
CA ALA A 415 28.02 12.77 6.91
C ALA A 415 27.48 13.88 7.84
N LYS A 416 26.48 14.71 7.46
CA LYS A 416 25.93 15.74 8.36
C LYS A 416 25.19 15.12 9.57
N ARG A 417 25.97 14.89 10.64
CA ARG A 417 25.55 14.56 12.01
C ARG A 417 25.13 15.84 12.75
N PRO A 418 24.09 15.82 13.60
CA PRO A 418 24.12 16.65 14.80
C PRO A 418 25.08 15.98 15.79
N MET A 419 26.16 16.66 16.19
CA MET A 419 27.10 16.14 17.18
C MET A 419 27.15 17.04 18.41
N LYS A 420 26.92 16.40 19.57
CA LYS A 420 27.01 16.90 20.96
C LYS A 420 26.00 17.97 21.42
N LYS A 421 25.41 17.69 22.59
CA LYS A 421 24.94 18.72 23.53
C LYS A 421 26.15 19.55 23.96
N ALA A 422 25.99 20.86 24.05
CA ALA A 422 27.00 21.73 24.66
C ALA A 422 27.18 21.42 26.15
N ASP A 423 28.36 21.73 26.66
CA ASP A 423 28.85 21.33 27.98
C ASP A 423 28.09 21.98 29.14
N SER A 424 27.72 21.17 30.14
CA SER A 424 27.46 21.66 31.48
C SER A 424 28.79 21.84 32.20
N LYS A 425 29.07 23.06 32.68
CA LYS A 425 30.32 23.48 33.36
C LYS A 425 30.78 22.51 34.48
N PRO A 426 32.09 22.49 34.81
CA PRO A 426 32.58 21.79 36.00
C PRO A 426 31.96 22.39 37.27
N LYS A 427 31.71 21.54 38.28
CA LYS A 427 31.54 22.03 39.65
C LYS A 427 32.92 22.41 40.20
N GLU A 428 33.04 23.62 40.73
CA GLU A 428 34.17 24.00 41.57
C GLU A 428 34.24 23.07 42.79
N LYS A 429 35.46 22.72 43.19
CA LYS A 429 35.77 22.22 44.52
C LYS A 429 36.09 23.44 45.39
N ASN A 430 35.26 23.73 46.38
CA ASN A 430 35.73 24.43 47.57
C ASN A 430 35.83 23.39 48.69
N ALA A 431 37.03 23.26 49.23
CA ALA A 431 37.32 22.64 50.51
C ALA A 431 38.44 23.49 51.13
N ASP A 432 38.16 23.97 52.34
CA ASP A 432 38.95 24.89 53.19
C ASP A 432 39.15 26.33 52.66
#